data_AF-T1AI54-F1
#
_entry.id   AF-T1AI54-F1
#
_cell.length_a   1.000
_cell.length_b   1.000
_cell.length_c   1.000
_cell.angle_alpha   90.00
_cell.angle_beta   90.00
_cell.angle_gamma   90.00
#
_symmetry.space_group_name_H-M   'P 1'
#
loop_
_entity.id
_entity.type
_entity.pdbx_description
1 polymer ?
#
loop_
_entity_poly.entity_id
_entity_poly.type
_entity_poly.pdbx_seq_one_letter_code
_entity_poly.pdbx_strand_id
1 'polypeptide(L)'
;MACGWFGIQSWIGGGAVQLLLTAIWSGWGKVGMLWGFPATLWISFLIFWGIQMLLILRGMNAIRLFENWAAPIVLVGALALLAWALHAAGGLGPIMRTPGKSLPFAVYAAGVVAMIGYWSTLSLNMPDFTRFSRSQRAQIVGQSTALPITMTVFAGIGVM
;
A
#
# COMPACT_ATOMS: atom_id res chain seq x y z
N MET A 1 6.30 8.14 14.95
CA MET A 1 5.49 7.12 14.26
C MET A 1 5.57 7.22 12.74
N ALA A 2 5.30 8.39 12.14
CA ALA A 2 5.35 8.59 10.68
C ALA A 2 6.69 8.17 10.04
N CYS A 3 7.83 8.50 10.65
CA CYS A 3 9.15 8.12 10.11
C CYS A 3 9.40 6.60 10.09
N GLY A 4 8.87 5.86 11.08
CA GLY A 4 9.01 4.39 11.13
C GLY A 4 8.17 3.73 10.04
N TRP A 5 6.93 4.17 9.88
CA TRP A 5 6.06 3.70 8.79
C TRP A 5 6.62 4.05 7.40
N PHE A 6 7.15 5.27 7.25
CA PHE A 6 7.84 5.70 6.04
C PHE A 6 9.03 4.80 5.69
N GLY A 7 9.82 4.38 6.69
CA GLY A 7 10.92 3.43 6.49
C GLY A 7 10.44 2.07 5.99
N ILE A 8 9.39 1.52 6.59
CA ILE A 8 8.80 0.24 6.18
C ILE A 8 8.25 0.31 4.75
N GLN A 9 7.50 1.37 4.41
CA GLN A 9 6.95 1.55 3.06
C GLN A 9 8.07 1.76 2.02
N SER A 10 9.13 2.48 2.39
CA SER A 10 10.31 2.64 1.55
C SER A 10 11.02 1.31 1.31
N TRP A 11 11.06 0.43 2.31
CA TRP A 11 11.62 -0.92 2.19
C TRP A 11 10.82 -1.78 1.21
N ILE A 12 9.50 -1.80 1.35
CA ILE A 12 8.61 -2.52 0.44
C ILE A 12 8.73 -1.98 -0.99
N GLY A 13 8.74 -0.65 -1.15
CA GLY A 13 8.96 -0.01 -2.45
C GLY A 13 10.34 -0.32 -3.05
N GLY A 14 11.39 -0.37 -2.23
CA GLY A 14 12.72 -0.84 -2.63
C GLY A 14 12.71 -2.28 -3.13
N GLY A 15 11.91 -3.15 -2.52
CA GLY A 15 11.67 -4.52 -3.00
C GLY A 15 11.02 -4.55 -4.39
N ALA A 16 10.05 -3.68 -4.65
CA ALA A 16 9.43 -3.55 -5.97
C ALA A 16 10.44 -3.08 -7.04
N VAL A 17 11.29 -2.09 -6.70
CA VAL A 17 12.38 -1.63 -7.57
C VAL A 17 13.39 -2.75 -7.83
N GLN A 18 13.76 -3.51 -6.79
CA GLN A 18 14.65 -4.66 -6.93
C GLN A 18 14.09 -5.70 -7.90
N LEU A 19 12.79 -6.01 -7.81
CA LEU A 19 12.11 -6.95 -8.71
C LEU A 19 12.12 -6.44 -10.15
N LEU A 20 11.76 -5.17 -10.37
CA LEU A 20 11.80 -4.52 -11.68
C LEU A 20 13.20 -4.55 -12.29
N LEU A 21 14.22 -4.18 -11.53
CA LEU A 21 15.60 -4.16 -12.00
C LEU A 21 16.13 -5.56 -12.30
N THR A 22 15.75 -6.55 -11.49
CA THR A 22 16.12 -7.96 -11.74
C THR A 22 15.43 -8.51 -13.00
N ALA A 23 14.19 -8.09 -13.27
CA ALA A 23 13.46 -8.48 -14.48
C ALA A 23 14.07 -7.87 -15.76
N ILE A 24 14.56 -6.63 -15.69
CA ILE A 24 15.23 -5.95 -16.83
C ILE A 24 16.66 -6.47 -17.00
N TRP A 25 17.39 -6.62 -15.90
CA TRP A 25 18.76 -7.05 -15.89
C TRP A 25 18.95 -8.21 -14.90
N SER A 26 19.00 -9.42 -15.43
CA SER A 26 19.16 -10.65 -14.64
C SER A 26 20.47 -10.73 -13.83
N GLY A 27 21.46 -9.90 -14.16
CA GLY A 27 22.70 -9.74 -13.39
C GLY A 27 22.53 -8.97 -12.08
N TRP A 28 21.48 -8.13 -11.99
CA TRP A 28 21.19 -7.34 -10.80
C TRP A 28 20.82 -8.20 -9.60
N GLY A 29 20.14 -9.33 -9.78
CA GLY A 29 19.79 -10.24 -8.69
C GLY A 29 20.96 -11.07 -8.14
N LYS A 30 22.13 -11.05 -8.81
CA LYS A 30 23.27 -11.94 -8.51
C LYS A 30 24.38 -11.27 -7.71
N VAL A 31 24.24 -9.99 -7.37
CA VAL A 31 25.21 -9.30 -6.51
C VAL A 31 25.10 -9.88 -5.10
N GLY A 32 26.25 -10.07 -4.43
CA GLY A 32 26.36 -10.80 -3.16
C GLY A 32 25.42 -10.32 -2.05
N MET A 33 25.35 -11.11 -0.97
CA MET A 33 24.51 -10.77 0.18
C MET A 33 25.21 -9.78 1.11
N LEU A 34 24.45 -8.85 1.66
CA LEU A 34 24.84 -7.90 2.67
C LEU A 34 23.81 -7.93 3.80
N TRP A 35 24.25 -8.24 5.03
CA TRP A 35 23.38 -8.31 6.23
C TRP A 35 22.15 -9.22 6.07
N GLY A 36 22.31 -10.36 5.38
CA GLY A 36 21.23 -11.33 5.17
C GLY A 36 20.26 -11.00 4.04
N PHE A 37 20.46 -9.90 3.31
CA PHE A 37 19.67 -9.52 2.13
C PHE A 37 20.57 -9.31 0.90
N PRO A 38 20.05 -9.39 -0.34
CA PRO A 38 20.84 -9.05 -1.52
C PRO A 38 21.38 -7.60 -1.42
N ALA A 39 22.67 -7.38 -1.70
CA ALA A 39 23.25 -6.03 -1.68
C ALA A 39 22.50 -5.05 -2.58
N THR A 40 21.97 -5.56 -3.70
CA THR A 40 21.11 -4.80 -4.61
C THR A 40 19.78 -4.38 -4.01
N LEU A 41 19.24 -5.08 -3.01
CA LEU A 41 18.01 -4.66 -2.34
C LEU A 41 18.26 -3.36 -1.55
N TRP A 42 19.41 -3.25 -0.88
CA TRP A 42 19.82 -2.03 -0.19
C TRP A 42 19.99 -0.85 -1.16
N ILE A 43 20.56 -1.11 -2.34
CA ILE A 43 20.70 -0.11 -3.40
C ILE A 43 19.32 0.30 -3.93
N SER A 44 18.45 -0.67 -4.22
CA SER A 44 17.08 -0.44 -4.67
C SER A 44 16.26 0.36 -3.65
N PHE A 45 16.46 0.08 -2.36
CA PHE A 45 15.89 0.86 -1.25
C PHE A 45 16.38 2.31 -1.28
N LEU A 46 17.69 2.55 -1.38
CA LEU A 46 18.26 3.90 -1.42
C LEU A 46 17.80 4.68 -2.65
N ILE A 47 17.68 4.02 -3.82
CA ILE A 47 17.13 4.62 -5.04
C ILE A 47 15.68 5.05 -4.80
N PHE A 48 14.84 4.14 -4.29
CA PHE A 48 13.43 4.42 -4.03
C PHE A 48 13.24 5.52 -2.98
N TRP A 49 14.03 5.47 -1.92
CA TRP A 49 14.06 6.51 -0.88
C TRP A 49 14.48 7.86 -1.45
N GLY A 50 15.53 7.91 -2.28
CA GLY A 50 16.00 9.13 -2.93
C GLY A 50 14.95 9.76 -3.83
N ILE A 51 14.23 8.95 -4.62
CA ILE A 51 13.11 9.42 -5.45
C ILE A 51 12.00 10.04 -4.57
N GLN A 52 11.63 9.38 -3.47
CA GLN A 52 10.65 9.94 -2.53
C GLN A 52 11.12 11.26 -1.93
N MET A 53 12.39 11.36 -1.52
CA MET A 53 12.95 12.61 -1.00
C MET A 53 12.92 13.73 -2.04
N LEU A 54 13.27 13.45 -3.30
CA LEU A 54 13.18 14.43 -4.38
C LEU A 54 11.74 14.91 -4.63
N LEU A 55 10.76 14.01 -4.57
CA LEU A 55 9.35 14.36 -4.66
C LEU A 55 8.90 15.26 -3.50
N ILE A 56 9.31 14.92 -2.27
CA ILE A 56 9.01 15.70 -1.07
C ILE A 56 9.62 17.10 -1.16
N LEU A 57 10.89 17.22 -1.60
CA LEU A 57 11.59 18.49 -1.74
C LEU A 57 10.97 19.41 -2.80
N ARG A 58 10.29 18.86 -3.82
CA ARG A 58 9.55 19.64 -4.83
C ARG A 58 8.19 20.17 -4.32
N GLY A 59 7.81 19.82 -3.10
CA GLY A 59 6.63 20.35 -2.42
C GLY A 59 5.30 19.71 -2.84
N MET A 60 4.23 20.17 -2.18
CA MET A 60 2.90 19.56 -2.24
C MET A 60 2.28 19.52 -3.65
N ASN A 61 2.60 20.47 -4.52
CA ASN A 61 2.06 20.50 -5.89
C ASN A 61 2.58 19.34 -6.74
N ALA A 62 3.86 18.97 -6.60
CA ALA A 62 4.44 17.83 -7.31
C ALA A 62 3.83 16.51 -6.81
N ILE A 63 3.64 16.39 -5.49
CA ILE A 63 3.00 15.23 -4.87
C ILE A 63 1.58 15.05 -5.40
N ARG A 64 0.77 16.12 -5.42
CA ARG A 64 -0.61 16.07 -5.94
C ARG A 64 -0.67 15.64 -7.40
N LEU A 65 0.22 16.19 -8.24
CA LEU A 65 0.26 15.80 -9.65
C LEU A 65 0.62 14.32 -9.80
N PHE A 66 1.63 13.85 -9.07
CA PHE A 66 2.00 12.44 -9.05
C PHE A 66 0.86 11.55 -8.58
N GLU A 67 0.20 11.90 -7.47
CA GLU A 67 -0.92 11.15 -6.90
C GLU A 67 -2.13 11.09 -7.84
N ASN A 68 -2.45 12.20 -8.52
CA ASN A 68 -3.54 12.25 -9.49
C ASN A 68 -3.35 11.28 -10.67
N TRP A 69 -2.11 10.97 -11.05
CA TRP A 69 -1.81 9.96 -12.07
C TRP A 69 -1.68 8.56 -11.47
N ALA A 70 -1.05 8.45 -10.31
CA ALA A 70 -0.83 7.17 -9.63
C ALA A 70 -2.16 6.52 -9.20
N ALA A 71 -3.09 7.29 -8.64
CA ALA A 71 -4.34 6.74 -8.11
C ALA A 71 -5.20 6.01 -9.17
N PRO A 72 -5.46 6.57 -10.37
CA PRO A 72 -6.16 5.85 -11.44
C PRO A 72 -5.39 4.60 -11.91
N ILE A 73 -4.07 4.69 -12.06
CA ILE A 73 -3.25 3.55 -12.53
C ILE A 73 -3.32 2.40 -11.53
N VAL A 74 -3.16 2.69 -10.24
CA VAL A 74 -3.27 1.70 -9.17
C VAL A 74 -4.67 1.10 -9.12
N LEU A 75 -5.72 1.90 -9.30
CA LEU A 75 -7.09 1.41 -9.33
C LEU A 75 -7.31 0.43 -10.50
N VAL A 76 -6.86 0.78 -11.71
CA VAL A 76 -6.97 -0.10 -12.88
C VAL A 76 -6.16 -1.38 -12.68
N GLY A 77 -4.94 -1.28 -12.14
CA GLY A 77 -4.11 -2.44 -11.82
C GLY A 77 -4.76 -3.35 -10.78
N ALA A 78 -5.34 -2.78 -9.72
CA ALA A 78 -6.05 -3.54 -8.70
C ALA A 78 -7.27 -4.26 -9.28
N LEU A 79 -8.07 -3.61 -10.12
CA LEU A 79 -9.21 -4.23 -10.78
C LEU A 79 -8.78 -5.34 -11.77
N ALA A 80 -7.68 -5.15 -12.49
CA ALA A 80 -7.13 -6.17 -13.38
C ALA A 80 -6.65 -7.41 -12.60
N LEU A 81 -5.93 -7.20 -11.49
CA LEU A 81 -5.50 -8.27 -10.60
C LEU A 81 -6.69 -9.00 -9.97
N LEU A 82 -7.74 -8.26 -9.56
CA LEU A 82 -8.97 -8.84 -9.04
C LEU A 82 -9.67 -9.72 -10.10
N ALA A 83 -9.81 -9.22 -11.33
CA ALA A 83 -10.43 -9.98 -12.43
C ALA A 83 -9.62 -11.25 -12.74
N TRP A 84 -8.29 -11.15 -12.75
CA TRP A 84 -7.41 -12.30 -12.92
C TRP A 84 -7.55 -13.32 -11.78
N ALA A 85 -7.54 -12.86 -10.52
CA ALA A 85 -7.68 -13.72 -9.35
C ALA A 85 -9.03 -14.46 -9.34
N LEU A 86 -10.12 -13.75 -9.66
CA LEU A 86 -11.46 -14.35 -9.79
C LEU A 86 -11.52 -15.41 -10.89
N HIS A 87 -10.83 -15.17 -12.02
CA HIS A 87 -10.75 -16.15 -13.10
C HIS A 87 -9.93 -17.38 -12.68
N ALA A 88 -8.77 -17.16 -12.05
CA ALA A 88 -7.89 -18.23 -11.57
C ALA A 88 -8.52 -19.07 -10.46
N ALA A 89 -9.34 -18.46 -9.59
CA ALA A 89 -10.05 -19.12 -8.50
C ALA A 89 -11.32 -19.88 -8.95
N GLY A 90 -11.71 -19.81 -10.23
CA GLY A 90 -12.93 -20.45 -10.73
C GLY A 90 -14.23 -19.75 -10.30
N GLY A 91 -14.18 -18.44 -10.02
CA GLY A 91 -15.30 -17.60 -9.59
C GLY A 91 -15.41 -17.42 -8.07
N LEU A 92 -16.48 -16.75 -7.61
CA LEU A 92 -16.72 -16.42 -6.20
C LEU A 92 -17.13 -17.62 -5.31
N GLY A 93 -17.41 -18.78 -5.93
CA GLY A 93 -17.99 -19.96 -5.28
C GLY A 93 -17.11 -20.62 -4.21
N PRO A 94 -15.81 -20.85 -4.44
CA PRO A 94 -14.91 -21.47 -3.46
C PRO A 94 -14.57 -20.55 -2.27
N ILE A 95 -14.49 -19.23 -2.52
CA ILE A 95 -14.10 -18.23 -1.51
C ILE A 95 -15.18 -18.10 -0.43
N MET A 96 -16.46 -18.07 -0.80
CA MET A 96 -17.57 -17.99 0.16
C MET A 96 -17.83 -19.29 0.94
N ARG A 97 -17.26 -20.42 0.51
CA ARG A 97 -17.47 -21.74 1.13
C ARG A 97 -16.35 -22.15 2.08
N THR A 98 -15.29 -21.34 2.20
CA THR A 98 -14.20 -21.62 3.12
C THR A 98 -14.67 -21.34 4.55
N PRO A 99 -14.73 -22.36 5.44
CA PRO A 99 -15.16 -22.15 6.82
C PRO A 99 -14.18 -21.21 7.54
N GLY A 100 -14.72 -20.19 8.20
CA GLY A 100 -13.91 -19.26 8.99
C GLY A 100 -13.17 -20.01 10.10
N LYS A 101 -11.86 -19.76 10.23
CA LYS A 101 -11.08 -20.30 11.36
C LYS A 101 -11.52 -19.60 12.65
N SER A 102 -11.94 -20.36 13.66
CA SER A 102 -12.17 -19.79 14.99
C SER A 102 -10.82 -19.38 15.59
N LEU A 103 -10.63 -18.08 15.78
CA LEU A 103 -9.45 -17.54 16.43
C LEU A 103 -9.73 -17.39 17.94
N PRO A 104 -8.73 -17.63 18.81
CA PRO A 104 -8.84 -17.32 20.23
C PRO A 104 -9.21 -15.85 20.42
N PHE A 105 -10.06 -15.54 21.41
CA PHE A 105 -10.50 -14.16 21.68
C PHE A 105 -9.31 -13.20 21.90
N ALA A 106 -8.21 -13.66 22.50
CA ALA A 106 -7.00 -12.86 22.67
C ALA A 106 -6.37 -12.44 21.33
N VAL A 107 -6.34 -13.33 20.33
CA VAL A 107 -5.83 -13.03 18.98
C VAL A 107 -6.77 -12.06 18.28
N TYR A 108 -8.08 -12.26 18.41
CA TYR A 108 -9.09 -11.33 17.88
C TYR A 108 -8.95 -9.93 18.50
N ALA A 109 -8.88 -9.84 19.83
CA ALA A 109 -8.75 -8.59 20.57
C ALA A 109 -7.45 -7.85 20.20
N ALA A 110 -6.32 -8.57 20.11
CA ALA A 110 -5.05 -8.01 19.66
C ALA A 110 -5.16 -7.47 18.22
N GLY A 111 -5.83 -8.20 17.32
CA GLY A 111 -6.10 -7.75 15.96
C GLY A 111 -6.93 -6.46 15.91
N VAL A 112 -7.99 -6.36 16.72
CA VAL A 112 -8.82 -5.15 16.83
C VAL A 112 -7.99 -3.97 17.33
N VAL A 113 -7.19 -4.15 18.38
CA VAL A 113 -6.31 -3.09 18.91
C VAL A 113 -5.28 -2.65 17.87
N ALA A 114 -4.71 -3.59 17.12
CA ALA A 114 -3.79 -3.28 16.02
C ALA A 114 -4.46 -2.45 14.91
N MET A 115 -5.69 -2.80 14.53
CA MET A 115 -6.47 -2.04 13.54
C MET A 115 -6.82 -0.63 14.05
N ILE A 116 -7.21 -0.49 15.31
CA ILE A 116 -7.45 0.82 15.93
C ILE A 116 -6.16 1.66 15.93
N GLY A 117 -5.02 1.05 16.27
CA GLY A 117 -3.72 1.72 16.23
C GLY A 117 -3.30 2.19 14.83
N TYR A 118 -3.62 1.39 13.81
CA TYR A 118 -3.37 1.74 12.41
C TYR A 118 -4.15 2.99 11.98
N TRP A 119 -5.46 3.02 12.27
CA TRP A 119 -6.34 4.13 11.87
C TRP A 119 -6.22 5.36 12.77
N SER A 120 -5.89 5.20 14.05
CA SER A 120 -5.73 6.34 14.98
C SER A 120 -4.64 7.30 14.52
N THR A 121 -3.55 6.78 13.96
CA THR A 121 -2.47 7.59 13.41
C THR A 121 -2.95 8.43 12.21
N LEU A 122 -3.79 7.86 11.34
CA LEU A 122 -4.37 8.61 10.22
C LEU A 122 -5.35 9.68 10.71
N SER A 123 -6.17 9.38 11.72
CA SER A 123 -7.11 10.32 12.33
C SER A 123 -6.42 11.52 12.97
N LEU A 124 -5.29 11.32 13.66
CA LEU A 124 -4.53 12.40 14.30
C LEU A 124 -3.93 13.40 13.29
N ASN A 125 -3.58 12.92 12.09
CA ASN A 125 -3.02 13.78 11.03
C ASN A 125 -4.10 14.24 10.03
N MET A 126 -5.37 13.90 10.25
CA MET A 126 -6.49 14.31 9.38
C MET A 126 -6.53 15.85 9.17
N PRO A 127 -6.33 16.70 10.20
CA PRO A 127 -6.31 18.16 10.02
C PRO A 127 -5.31 18.67 8.97
N ASP A 128 -4.18 17.97 8.77
CA ASP A 128 -3.16 18.36 7.79
C ASP A 128 -3.60 18.14 6.34
N PHE A 129 -4.54 17.21 6.10
CA PHE A 129 -5.14 16.97 4.79
C PHE A 129 -6.33 17.89 4.55
N THR A 130 -7.12 18.14 5.59
CA THR A 130 -8.38 18.90 5.48
C THR A 130 -8.16 20.40 5.33
N ARG A 131 -7.00 20.93 5.78
CA ARG A 131 -6.59 22.32 5.49
C ARG A 131 -6.48 22.64 3.99
N PHE A 132 -6.35 21.61 3.14
CA PHE A 132 -6.32 21.75 1.68
C PHE A 132 -7.65 21.40 1.01
N SER A 133 -8.66 21.01 1.79
CA SER A 133 -10.01 20.74 1.27
C SER A 133 -10.74 22.05 0.98
N ARG A 134 -11.48 22.08 -0.13
CA ARG A 134 -12.33 23.23 -0.49
C ARG A 134 -13.53 23.40 0.44
N SER A 135 -14.02 22.31 1.06
CA SER A 135 -15.13 22.36 2.02
C SER A 135 -15.20 21.10 2.90
N GLN A 136 -15.81 21.24 4.08
CA GLN A 136 -16.10 20.12 5.00
C GLN A 136 -16.99 19.06 4.33
N ARG A 137 -17.98 19.49 3.54
CA ARG A 137 -18.86 18.57 2.81
C ARG A 137 -18.09 17.74 1.78
N ALA A 138 -17.16 18.35 1.06
CA ALA A 138 -16.31 17.64 0.09
C ALA A 138 -15.42 16.59 0.77
N GLN A 139 -14.89 16.90 1.96
CA GLN A 139 -14.10 15.95 2.75
C GLN A 139 -14.95 14.75 3.21
N ILE A 140 -16.13 15.01 3.78
CA ILE A 140 -17.00 13.94 4.29
C ILE A 140 -17.39 13.00 3.17
N VAL A 141 -17.85 13.54 2.03
CA VAL A 141 -18.23 12.72 0.87
C VAL A 141 -17.02 11.97 0.31
N GLY A 142 -15.86 12.62 0.17
CA GLY A 142 -14.65 11.99 -0.33
C GLY A 142 -14.20 10.82 0.53
N GLN A 143 -14.15 10.99 1.86
CA GLN A 143 -13.70 9.91 2.75
C GLN A 143 -14.72 8.79 2.91
N SER A 144 -16.01 9.13 3.00
CA SER A 144 -17.07 8.13 3.18
C SER A 144 -17.31 7.26 1.94
N THR A 145 -16.94 7.74 0.74
CA THR A 145 -17.07 6.97 -0.49
C THR A 145 -15.75 6.31 -0.90
N ALA A 146 -14.64 7.02 -0.87
CA ALA A 146 -13.36 6.48 -1.34
C ALA A 146 -12.82 5.37 -0.43
N LEU A 147 -12.90 5.53 0.90
CA LEU A 147 -12.33 4.55 1.84
C LEU A 147 -13.06 3.20 1.78
N PRO A 148 -14.41 3.12 1.88
CA PRO A 148 -15.08 1.82 1.88
C PRO A 148 -14.97 1.09 0.55
N ILE A 149 -15.02 1.82 -0.57
CA ILE A 149 -14.92 1.21 -1.91
C ILE A 149 -13.53 0.63 -2.12
N THR A 150 -12.48 1.41 -1.88
CA THR A 150 -11.10 0.92 -2.05
C THR A 150 -10.79 -0.21 -1.08
N MET A 151 -11.20 -0.10 0.18
CA MET A 151 -11.04 -1.16 1.17
C MET A 151 -11.73 -2.45 0.76
N THR A 152 -12.97 -2.38 0.26
CA THR A 152 -13.71 -3.58 -0.17
C THR A 152 -13.01 -4.26 -1.35
N VAL A 153 -12.51 -3.48 -2.31
CA VAL A 153 -11.77 -4.01 -3.46
C VAL A 153 -10.46 -4.66 -3.01
N PHE A 154 -9.65 -3.98 -2.20
CA PHE A 154 -8.36 -4.50 -1.75
C PHE A 154 -8.48 -5.67 -0.76
N ALA A 155 -9.44 -5.62 0.16
CA ALA A 155 -9.73 -6.74 1.06
C ALA A 155 -10.25 -7.95 0.28
N GLY A 156 -11.06 -7.73 -0.76
CA GLY A 156 -11.47 -8.77 -1.69
C GLY A 156 -10.27 -9.44 -2.37
N ILE A 157 -9.30 -8.66 -2.87
CA ILE A 157 -8.06 -9.19 -3.47
C ILE A 157 -7.22 -9.97 -2.44
N GLY A 158 -7.11 -9.48 -1.21
CA GLY A 158 -6.22 -10.08 -0.20
C GLY A 158 -6.76 -11.32 0.50
N VAL A 159 -8.08 -11.55 0.46
CA VAL A 159 -8.74 -12.73 1.05
C VAL A 159 -8.86 -13.90 0.05
N MET A 160 -8.78 -13.61 -1.26
CA MET A 160 -8.69 -14.60 -2.34
C MET A 160 -7.30 -15.22 -2.42
#